data_AF-A0A2A4HVL9-F1
#
_entry.id   AF-A0A2A4HVL9-F1
#
_cell.length_a   1.000
_cell.length_b   1.000
_cell.length_c   1.000
_cell.angle_alpha   90.00
_cell.angle_beta   90.00
_cell.angle_gamma   90.00
#
_symmetry.space_group_name_H-M   'P 1'
#
loop_
_entity.id
_entity.type
_entity.pdbx_description
1 polymer ?
#
loop_
_entity_poly.entity_id
_entity_poly.type
_entity_poly.pdbx_seq_one_letter_code
_entity_poly.pdbx_strand_id
1 'polypeptide(L)'
;MSWKPVAPAALLALAACGAAPAPSPDPSPRPSASTTTQDGAFAACRTRADGDAAAIQACADTELARIAHALPDHPEAATRHAAALRALGDDAIARGTFGQGAAAQVAVADAAVRLSQQRAAWLAGGTPPAGRGDPTRLGDAARAAWSASRAAACAAYRVTDCAARYDALLNTYQPAAEPTPMPEPATTNAGLPLPDCAEVKAAGLVGGALGDAFYRRYPTSLADPKGVDHVTLDGAAIDNVVGYLACVATLTDGDPTVADNAAALFASPRHGVAAFAALTTRAKAETPEGKGAARFLQQMKAMVD
;
A
#
# COMPACT_ATOMS: atom_id res chain seq x y z
N MET A 1 64.98 35.32 19.73
CA MET A 1 65.73 34.06 19.51
C MET A 1 64.70 32.94 19.53
N SER A 2 63.94 32.73 18.45
CA SER A 2 64.25 31.95 17.24
C SER A 2 64.73 30.53 17.55
N TRP A 3 63.92 29.53 17.18
CA TRP A 3 64.33 28.34 16.43
C TRP A 3 63.11 27.60 15.85
N LYS A 4 63.16 27.36 14.54
CA LYS A 4 62.50 26.34 13.70
C LYS A 4 63.66 25.68 12.91
N PRO A 5 63.46 24.64 12.10
CA PRO A 5 62.68 23.38 12.20
C PRO A 5 63.61 22.17 11.86
N VAL A 6 63.08 20.99 11.51
CA VAL A 6 63.44 20.14 10.32
C VAL A 6 62.90 18.71 10.49
N ALA A 7 62.31 18.18 9.40
CA ALA A 7 61.78 16.84 9.21
C ALA A 7 62.86 15.79 8.84
N PRO A 8 62.52 14.49 8.74
CA PRO A 8 63.22 13.61 7.82
C PRO A 8 62.29 13.10 6.71
N ALA A 9 62.74 13.33 5.48
CA ALA A 9 62.42 12.54 4.30
C ALA A 9 63.66 11.69 3.96
N ALA A 10 63.47 10.41 3.61
CA ALA A 10 64.35 9.60 2.76
C ALA A 10 63.66 8.24 2.54
N LEU A 11 63.11 7.96 1.36
CA LEU A 11 63.77 7.52 0.11
C LEU A 11 63.90 6.00 0.06
N LEU A 12 63.31 5.40 -0.98
CA LEU A 12 63.96 4.40 -1.85
C LEU A 12 63.08 4.15 -3.08
N ALA A 13 63.50 4.68 -4.23
CA ALA A 13 63.03 4.29 -5.56
C ALA A 13 64.18 4.42 -6.56
N LEU A 14 64.53 3.31 -7.21
CA LEU A 14 65.34 3.17 -8.43
C LEU A 14 64.76 1.91 -9.13
N ALA A 15 64.05 2.07 -10.26
CA ALA A 15 64.53 1.89 -11.64
C ALA A 15 64.90 0.42 -11.97
N ALA A 16 64.56 -0.21 -13.08
CA ALA A 16 63.79 0.06 -14.30
C ALA A 16 63.65 -1.30 -15.04
N CYS A 17 62.65 -1.48 -15.92
CA CYS A 17 62.79 -2.09 -17.26
C CYS A 17 61.40 -2.26 -17.90
N GLY A 18 61.24 -1.68 -19.09
CA GLY A 18 60.03 -1.76 -19.89
C GLY A 18 59.93 -3.05 -20.70
N ALA A 19 58.70 -3.51 -20.86
CA ALA A 19 58.24 -4.34 -21.97
C ALA A 19 56.84 -3.82 -22.39
N ALA A 20 56.58 -3.80 -23.68
CA ALA A 20 55.41 -3.19 -24.32
C ALA A 20 54.06 -3.76 -23.81
N PRO A 21 52.97 -2.97 -23.85
CA PRO A 21 51.67 -3.41 -23.35
C PRO A 21 51.03 -4.43 -24.28
N ALA A 22 50.70 -5.61 -23.74
CA ALA A 22 49.72 -6.50 -24.35
C ALA A 22 48.34 -5.83 -24.31
N PRO A 23 47.47 -6.01 -25.32
CA PRO A 23 46.12 -5.46 -25.29
C PRO A 23 45.36 -6.04 -24.10
N SER A 24 44.85 -5.15 -23.25
CA SER A 24 43.98 -5.51 -22.14
C SER A 24 42.80 -6.35 -22.66
N PRO A 25 42.46 -7.48 -22.04
CA PRO A 25 41.15 -8.08 -22.28
C PRO A 25 40.09 -7.06 -21.85
N ASP A 26 39.11 -6.85 -22.73
CA ASP A 26 37.97 -5.97 -22.48
C ASP A 26 37.44 -6.14 -21.05
N PRO A 27 37.12 -5.04 -20.35
CA PRO A 27 36.36 -5.15 -19.12
C PRO A 27 35.01 -5.74 -19.51
N SER A 28 34.87 -7.05 -19.30
CA SER A 28 33.56 -7.69 -19.26
C SER A 28 32.66 -6.79 -18.43
N PRO A 29 31.48 -6.40 -18.93
CA PRO A 29 30.61 -5.50 -18.22
C PRO A 29 30.38 -6.12 -16.85
N ARG A 30 30.84 -5.43 -15.80
CA ARG A 30 30.34 -5.70 -14.44
C ARG A 30 28.84 -5.83 -14.61
N PRO A 31 28.20 -6.94 -14.16
CA PRO A 31 26.76 -6.91 -14.05
C PRO A 31 26.46 -5.67 -13.23
N SER A 32 25.83 -4.69 -13.89
CA SER A 32 25.26 -3.52 -13.25
C SER A 32 24.62 -4.05 -11.99
N ALA A 33 25.09 -3.59 -10.84
CA ALA A 33 24.51 -3.94 -9.55
C ALA A 33 23.00 -3.80 -9.76
N SER A 34 22.33 -4.95 -9.78
CA SER A 34 20.93 -5.01 -10.13
C SER A 34 20.25 -3.98 -9.26
N THR A 35 19.64 -2.99 -9.92
CA THR A 35 18.67 -2.09 -9.33
C THR A 35 17.47 -2.97 -8.96
N THR A 36 17.65 -3.88 -8.03
CA THR A 36 16.57 -4.54 -7.32
C THR A 36 15.97 -3.41 -6.51
N THR A 37 14.93 -2.83 -7.10
CA THR A 37 14.17 -1.70 -6.59
C THR A 37 13.98 -1.88 -5.08
N GLN A 38 14.48 -0.93 -4.29
CA GLN A 38 14.45 -1.00 -2.82
C GLN A 38 13.01 -1.09 -2.26
N ASP A 39 12.00 -0.74 -3.06
CA ASP A 39 10.58 -1.01 -2.82
C ASP A 39 10.24 -2.51 -2.70
N GLY A 40 11.13 -3.40 -3.16
CA GLY A 40 10.93 -4.83 -3.21
C GLY A 40 11.18 -5.59 -1.91
N ALA A 41 11.97 -5.05 -0.96
CA ALA A 41 12.34 -5.79 0.26
C ALA A 41 11.14 -5.96 1.21
N PHE A 42 10.42 -4.86 1.48
CA PHE A 42 9.17 -4.91 2.23
C PHE A 42 8.11 -5.71 1.46
N ALA A 43 7.94 -5.48 0.16
CA ALA A 43 6.98 -6.22 -0.66
C ALA A 43 7.22 -7.74 -0.63
N ALA A 44 8.48 -8.18 -0.74
CA ALA A 44 8.84 -9.59 -0.66
C ALA A 44 8.65 -10.17 0.76
N CYS A 45 8.95 -9.39 1.80
CA CYS A 45 8.69 -9.78 3.19
C CYS A 45 7.18 -9.96 3.44
N ARG A 46 6.38 -8.98 3.00
CA ARG A 46 4.92 -8.99 3.06
C ARG A 46 4.33 -10.20 2.33
N THR A 47 4.82 -10.51 1.11
CA THR A 47 4.38 -11.71 0.37
C THR A 47 4.70 -13.00 1.13
N ARG A 48 5.85 -13.09 1.82
CA ARG A 48 6.18 -14.27 2.64
C ARG A 48 5.37 -14.36 3.92
N ALA A 49 4.89 -13.23 4.44
CA ALA A 49 4.07 -13.17 5.64
C ALA A 49 2.62 -13.65 5.41
N ASP A 50 2.18 -13.77 4.15
CA ASP A 50 0.91 -14.41 3.75
C ASP A 50 -0.32 -13.95 4.56
N GLY A 51 -0.42 -12.64 4.81
CA GLY A 51 -1.55 -12.04 5.54
C GLY A 51 -1.45 -12.10 7.06
N ASP A 52 -0.41 -12.70 7.65
CA ASP A 52 -0.16 -12.65 9.09
C ASP A 52 0.20 -11.23 9.53
N ALA A 53 -0.69 -10.62 10.32
CA ALA A 53 -0.56 -9.23 10.75
C ALA A 53 0.69 -8.96 11.59
N ALA A 54 1.10 -9.90 12.45
CA ALA A 54 2.28 -9.74 13.30
C ALA A 54 3.57 -9.83 12.48
N ALA A 55 3.63 -10.76 11.52
CA ALA A 55 4.75 -10.90 10.60
C ALA A 55 4.86 -9.69 9.65
N ILE A 56 3.72 -9.19 9.13
CA ILE A 56 3.70 -7.97 8.30
C ILE A 56 4.15 -6.76 9.11
N GLN A 57 3.72 -6.63 10.38
CA GLN A 57 4.19 -5.57 11.26
C GLN A 57 5.71 -5.65 11.46
N ALA A 58 6.28 -6.84 11.69
CA ALA A 58 7.73 -7.01 11.81
C ALA A 58 8.48 -6.65 10.51
N CYS A 59 7.90 -6.98 9.35
CA CYS A 59 8.41 -6.54 8.04
C CYS A 59 8.42 -5.01 7.93
N ALA A 60 7.34 -4.34 8.35
CA ALA A 60 7.23 -2.89 8.32
C ALA A 60 8.23 -2.23 9.26
N ASP A 61 8.36 -2.72 10.50
CA ASP A 61 9.32 -2.19 11.48
C ASP A 61 10.76 -2.25 10.97
N THR A 62 11.13 -3.36 10.32
CA THR A 62 12.45 -3.52 9.68
C THR A 62 12.68 -2.50 8.58
N GLU A 63 11.68 -2.30 7.72
CA GLU A 63 11.76 -1.35 6.61
C GLU A 63 11.79 0.10 7.12
N LEU A 64 11.01 0.44 8.15
CA LEU A 64 11.02 1.76 8.79
C LEU A 64 12.37 2.07 9.42
N ALA A 65 13.00 1.09 10.09
CA ALA A 65 14.35 1.24 10.62
C ALA A 65 15.37 1.49 9.49
N ARG A 66 15.28 0.76 8.39
CA ARG A 66 16.13 0.96 7.21
C ARG A 66 15.96 2.36 6.61
N ILE A 67 14.72 2.83 6.45
CA ILE A 67 14.40 4.17 5.94
C ILE A 67 14.96 5.24 6.88
N ALA A 68 14.83 5.07 8.19
CA ALA A 68 15.38 5.99 9.18
C ALA A 68 16.91 6.09 9.07
N HIS A 69 17.61 4.98 8.83
CA HIS A 69 19.06 4.99 8.61
C HIS A 69 19.49 5.66 7.30
N ALA A 70 18.63 5.68 6.28
CA ALA A 70 18.93 6.33 5.00
C ALA A 70 18.89 7.88 5.07
N LEU A 71 18.33 8.45 6.14
CA LEU A 71 18.31 9.88 6.42
C LEU A 71 19.22 10.22 7.61
N PRO A 72 20.57 10.21 7.43
CA PRO A 72 21.51 10.36 8.53
C PRO A 72 21.45 11.75 9.19
N ASP A 73 22.11 11.87 10.34
CA ASP A 73 22.41 13.11 11.06
C ASP A 73 21.24 13.82 11.78
N HIS A 74 20.03 13.22 11.80
CA HIS A 74 18.86 13.81 12.46
C HIS A 74 18.05 12.81 13.31
N PRO A 75 18.64 12.25 14.40
CA PRO A 75 18.02 11.20 15.22
C PRO A 75 16.73 11.65 15.94
N GLU A 76 16.63 12.92 16.31
CA GLU A 76 15.41 13.47 16.89
C GLU A 76 14.26 13.46 15.87
N ALA A 77 14.52 13.87 14.63
CA ALA A 77 13.51 13.86 13.57
C ALA A 77 13.03 12.43 13.27
N ALA A 78 13.93 11.44 13.29
CA ALA A 78 13.57 10.02 13.13
C ALA A 78 12.70 9.52 14.30
N THR A 79 13.06 9.85 15.54
CA THR A 79 12.31 9.44 16.75
C THR A 79 10.91 10.04 16.77
N ARG A 80 10.79 11.34 16.47
CA ARG A 80 9.50 12.04 16.40
C ARG A 80 8.63 11.47 15.27
N HIS A 81 9.25 11.11 14.14
CA HIS A 81 8.54 10.47 13.04
C HIS A 81 8.00 9.08 13.42
N ALA A 82 8.80 8.23 14.07
CA ALA A 82 8.32 6.93 14.55
C ALA A 82 7.17 7.06 15.57
N ALA A 83 7.24 8.06 16.47
CA ALA A 83 6.15 8.35 17.39
C ALA A 83 4.88 8.83 16.67
N ALA A 84 5.02 9.66 15.64
CA ALA A 84 3.90 10.12 14.82
C ALA A 84 3.25 8.96 14.03
N LEU A 85 4.04 8.04 13.46
CA LEU A 85 3.51 6.86 12.77
C LEU A 85 2.67 5.98 13.69
N ARG A 86 3.13 5.73 14.93
CA ARG A 86 2.35 4.99 15.93
C ARG A 86 1.03 5.69 16.25
N ALA A 87 1.09 6.98 16.59
CA ALA A 87 -0.11 7.74 16.91
C ALA A 87 -1.10 7.85 15.73
N LEU A 88 -0.60 7.96 14.50
CA LEU A 88 -1.42 7.93 13.29
C LEU A 88 -2.07 6.57 13.05
N GLY A 89 -1.35 5.47 13.31
CA GLY A 89 -1.89 4.12 13.26
C GLY A 89 -3.03 3.92 14.26
N ASP A 90 -2.79 4.29 15.52
CA ASP A 90 -3.78 4.19 16.60
C ASP A 90 -5.03 5.04 16.30
N ASP A 91 -4.83 6.28 15.84
CA ASP A 91 -5.91 7.18 15.43
C ASP A 91 -6.70 6.64 14.23
N ALA A 92 -6.02 6.11 13.22
CA ALA A 92 -6.67 5.54 12.05
C ALA A 92 -7.52 4.31 12.39
N ILE A 93 -7.05 3.45 13.31
CA ILE A 93 -7.83 2.33 13.84
C ILE A 93 -9.02 2.84 14.64
N ALA A 94 -8.82 3.81 15.55
CA ALA A 94 -9.89 4.36 16.37
C ALA A 94 -10.99 5.05 15.53
N ARG A 95 -10.61 5.72 14.44
CA ARG A 95 -11.54 6.33 13.48
C ARG A 95 -12.11 5.35 12.46
N GLY A 96 -11.70 4.08 12.49
CA GLY A 96 -12.12 3.07 11.51
C GLY A 96 -11.65 3.34 10.07
N THR A 97 -10.61 4.16 9.89
CA THR A 97 -10.11 4.59 8.55
C THR A 97 -9.68 3.41 7.69
N PHE A 98 -9.19 2.34 8.33
CA PHE A 98 -8.73 1.12 7.66
C PHE A 98 -9.60 -0.10 7.99
N GLY A 99 -10.81 0.09 8.51
CA GLY A 99 -11.64 -1.00 9.03
C GLY A 99 -11.25 -1.44 10.44
N GLN A 100 -11.44 -2.73 10.75
CA GLN A 100 -11.29 -3.32 12.09
C GLN A 100 -10.38 -4.56 12.07
N GLY A 101 -9.86 -4.96 13.24
CA GLY A 101 -9.14 -6.23 13.42
C GLY A 101 -7.77 -6.30 12.75
N ALA A 102 -7.32 -7.52 12.45
CA ALA A 102 -5.98 -7.78 11.90
C ALA A 102 -5.74 -7.11 10.53
N ALA A 103 -6.78 -6.99 9.71
CA ALA A 103 -6.70 -6.30 8.41
C ALA A 103 -6.39 -4.79 8.58
N ALA A 104 -6.96 -4.14 9.60
CA ALA A 104 -6.64 -2.75 9.89
C ALA A 104 -5.17 -2.59 10.32
N GLN A 105 -4.61 -3.54 11.06
CA GLN A 105 -3.21 -3.53 11.46
C GLN A 105 -2.27 -3.67 10.26
N VAL A 106 -2.58 -4.57 9.33
CA VAL A 106 -1.85 -4.73 8.06
C VAL A 106 -1.89 -3.45 7.23
N ALA A 107 -3.08 -2.84 7.10
CA ALA A 107 -3.24 -1.59 6.35
C ALA A 107 -2.47 -0.42 6.99
N VAL A 108 -2.42 -0.35 8.32
CA VAL A 108 -1.59 0.63 9.05
C VAL A 108 -0.10 0.42 8.78
N ALA A 109 0.37 -0.82 8.77
CA ALA A 109 1.76 -1.15 8.48
C ALA A 109 2.16 -0.75 7.05
N ASP A 110 1.33 -1.10 6.06
CA ASP A 110 1.52 -0.71 4.66
C ASP A 110 1.50 0.82 4.48
N ALA A 111 0.57 1.51 5.16
CA ALA A 111 0.47 2.97 5.16
C ALA A 111 1.72 3.63 5.76
N ALA A 112 2.24 3.09 6.86
CA ALA A 112 3.42 3.62 7.54
C ALA A 112 4.67 3.53 6.67
N VAL A 113 4.87 2.39 6.01
CA VAL A 113 6.00 2.19 5.08
C VAL A 113 5.89 3.15 3.90
N ARG A 114 4.73 3.22 3.25
CA ARG A 114 4.51 4.09 2.08
C ARG A 114 4.75 5.57 2.40
N LEU A 115 4.21 6.03 3.53
CA LEU A 115 4.40 7.41 4.00
C LEU A 115 5.89 7.68 4.25
N SER A 116 6.58 6.76 4.92
CA SER A 116 8.00 6.91 5.26
C SER A 116 8.90 6.92 4.03
N GLN A 117 8.60 6.09 3.02
CA GLN A 117 9.29 6.09 1.73
C GLN A 117 9.10 7.43 1.01
N GLN A 118 7.86 7.94 0.91
CA GLN A 118 7.59 9.25 0.29
C GLN A 118 8.31 10.38 1.03
N ARG A 119 8.26 10.36 2.37
CA ARG A 119 8.96 11.33 3.20
C ARG A 119 10.46 11.29 2.93
N ALA A 120 11.08 10.11 2.95
CA ALA A 120 12.52 9.98 2.76
C ALA A 120 12.97 10.39 1.36
N ALA A 121 12.23 9.96 0.33
CA ALA A 121 12.51 10.36 -1.05
C ALA A 121 12.47 11.89 -1.21
N TRP A 122 11.44 12.54 -0.67
CA TRP A 122 11.32 14.00 -0.72
C TRP A 122 12.44 14.72 0.05
N LEU A 123 12.72 14.29 1.29
CA LEU A 123 13.77 14.92 2.11
C LEU A 123 15.17 14.73 1.51
N ALA A 124 15.38 13.68 0.71
CA ALA A 124 16.60 13.46 -0.06
C ALA A 124 16.66 14.29 -1.37
N GLY A 125 15.73 15.22 -1.59
CA GLY A 125 15.68 16.09 -2.78
C GLY A 125 14.81 15.56 -3.92
N GLY A 126 14.05 14.48 -3.71
CA GLY A 126 13.10 13.94 -4.66
C GLY A 126 11.81 14.77 -4.78
N THR A 127 10.86 14.24 -5.54
CA THR A 127 9.58 14.91 -5.81
C THR A 127 8.82 15.21 -4.51
N PRO A 128 8.36 16.45 -4.30
CA PRO A 128 7.60 16.80 -3.11
C PRO A 128 6.24 16.08 -3.07
N PRO A 129 5.74 15.71 -1.87
CA PRO A 129 4.41 15.15 -1.72
C PRO A 129 3.35 16.11 -2.26
N ALA A 130 2.36 15.53 -2.94
CA ALA A 130 1.25 16.23 -3.55
C ALA A 130 -0.06 15.99 -2.78
N GLY A 131 -0.94 16.98 -2.81
CA GLY A 131 -2.27 16.96 -2.19
C GLY A 131 -2.38 17.83 -0.94
N ARG A 132 -3.46 17.66 -0.18
CA ARG A 132 -3.80 18.48 0.99
C ARG A 132 -4.19 17.59 2.16
N GLY A 133 -3.19 17.10 2.89
CA GLY A 133 -3.43 16.53 4.20
C GLY A 133 -3.79 17.63 5.18
N ASP A 134 -4.75 17.35 6.06
CA ASP A 134 -5.29 18.30 7.02
C ASP A 134 -5.12 17.74 8.45
N PRO A 135 -4.11 18.19 9.21
CA PRO A 135 -3.88 17.75 10.58
C PRO A 135 -5.08 17.97 11.52
N THR A 136 -6.02 18.87 11.17
CA THR A 136 -7.21 19.11 12.00
C THR A 136 -8.18 17.91 11.98
N ARG A 137 -8.12 17.05 10.97
CA ARG A 137 -8.92 15.82 10.87
C ARG A 137 -8.41 14.65 11.74
N LEU A 138 -7.23 14.79 12.34
CA LEU A 138 -6.65 13.81 13.26
C LEU A 138 -7.21 13.99 14.67
N GLY A 139 -7.30 12.92 15.45
CA GLY A 139 -7.50 13.01 16.90
C GLY A 139 -6.35 13.74 17.59
N ASP A 140 -6.58 14.24 18.79
CA ASP A 140 -5.66 15.17 19.46
C ASP A 140 -4.25 14.61 19.68
N ALA A 141 -4.15 13.33 20.06
CA ALA A 141 -2.85 12.66 20.25
C ALA A 141 -2.06 12.54 18.94
N ALA A 142 -2.72 12.08 17.86
CA ALA A 142 -2.12 11.99 16.53
C ALA A 142 -1.74 13.36 15.98
N ARG A 143 -2.59 14.37 16.15
CA ARG A 143 -2.31 15.76 15.75
C ARG A 143 -1.09 16.31 16.48
N ALA A 144 -0.99 16.10 17.79
CA ALA A 144 0.15 16.55 18.59
C ALA A 144 1.45 15.86 18.16
N ALA A 145 1.43 14.53 18.01
CA ALA A 145 2.59 13.77 17.56
C ALA A 145 3.04 14.16 16.14
N TRP A 146 2.08 14.34 15.23
CA TRP A 146 2.34 14.79 13.87
C TRP A 146 2.96 16.19 13.82
N SER A 147 2.41 17.14 14.57
CA SER A 147 2.95 18.50 14.64
C SER A 147 4.37 18.53 15.18
N ALA A 148 4.66 17.73 16.22
CA ALA A 148 6.01 17.59 16.77
C ALA A 148 7.00 16.98 15.75
N SER A 149 6.57 15.96 15.01
CA SER A 149 7.36 15.34 13.94
C SER A 149 7.65 16.31 12.80
N ARG A 150 6.64 17.06 12.35
CA ARG A 150 6.77 18.11 11.35
C ARG A 150 7.76 19.18 11.80
N ALA A 151 7.64 19.68 13.03
CA ALA A 151 8.55 20.70 13.55
C ALA A 151 10.01 20.21 13.58
N ALA A 152 10.25 18.99 14.06
CA ALA A 152 11.58 18.40 14.07
C ALA A 152 12.14 18.19 12.66
N ALA A 153 11.33 17.71 11.72
CA ALA A 153 11.74 17.53 10.33
C ALA A 153 12.07 18.85 9.64
N CYS A 154 11.24 19.89 9.81
CA CYS A 154 11.47 21.18 9.16
C CYS A 154 12.63 21.98 9.77
N ALA A 155 12.99 21.70 11.03
CA ALA A 155 14.21 22.23 11.63
C ALA A 155 15.46 21.51 11.10
N ALA A 156 15.37 20.19 10.88
CA ALA A 156 16.46 19.35 10.40
C ALA A 156 16.76 19.54 8.90
N TYR A 157 15.72 19.45 8.07
CA TYR A 157 15.84 19.45 6.61
C TYR A 157 15.32 20.77 6.07
N ARG A 158 16.22 21.61 5.53
CA ARG A 158 15.87 22.91 4.93
C ARG A 158 15.27 22.71 3.55
N VAL A 159 13.97 22.42 3.52
CA VAL A 159 13.18 22.24 2.30
C VAL A 159 12.08 23.31 2.19
N THR A 160 11.82 23.79 0.97
CA THR A 160 10.79 24.81 0.72
C THR A 160 9.40 24.29 1.07
N ASP A 161 8.57 25.16 1.64
CA ASP A 161 7.20 24.83 2.07
C ASP A 161 7.11 23.60 2.98
N CYS A 162 8.15 23.34 3.79
CA CYS A 162 8.30 22.11 4.54
C CYS A 162 7.03 21.70 5.29
N ALA A 163 6.41 22.63 6.04
CA ALA A 163 5.21 22.30 6.82
C ALA A 163 4.07 21.79 5.95
N ALA A 164 3.76 22.49 4.85
CA ALA A 164 2.68 22.12 3.94
C ALA A 164 2.98 20.80 3.18
N ARG A 165 4.23 20.60 2.76
CA ARG A 165 4.66 19.37 2.08
C ARG A 165 4.71 18.18 3.01
N TYR A 166 5.07 18.41 4.27
CA TYR A 166 5.01 17.40 5.30
C TYR A 166 3.55 17.00 5.53
N ASP A 167 2.64 17.97 5.73
CA ASP A 167 1.21 17.67 5.93
C ASP A 167 0.58 16.94 4.74
N ALA A 168 1.01 17.19 3.51
CA ALA A 168 0.55 16.45 2.33
C ALA A 168 0.83 14.93 2.41
N LEU A 169 1.80 14.48 3.22
CA LEU A 169 2.04 13.05 3.48
C LEU A 169 0.87 12.37 4.21
N LEU A 170 0.04 13.14 4.94
CA LEU A 170 -1.12 12.61 5.67
C LEU A 170 -2.19 12.01 4.76
N ASN A 171 -2.18 12.28 3.45
CA ASN A 171 -3.13 11.70 2.50
C ASN A 171 -3.22 10.16 2.62
N THR A 172 -2.14 9.50 3.02
CA THR A 172 -2.12 8.04 3.24
C THR A 172 -3.02 7.60 4.41
N TYR A 173 -3.20 8.46 5.42
CA TYR A 173 -4.03 8.24 6.63
C TYR A 173 -5.34 9.05 6.64
N GLN A 174 -5.52 9.87 5.60
CA GLN A 174 -6.66 10.74 5.43
C GLN A 174 -7.15 10.57 4.00
N PRO A 175 -7.99 9.54 3.73
CA PRO A 175 -8.73 9.53 2.49
C PRO A 175 -9.46 10.88 2.35
N ALA A 176 -9.53 11.38 1.12
CA ALA A 176 -10.08 12.70 0.80
C ALA A 176 -11.35 12.95 1.61
N ALA A 177 -11.45 14.14 2.23
CA ALA A 177 -12.72 14.58 2.81
C ALA A 177 -13.80 14.38 1.76
N GLU A 178 -14.95 13.83 2.18
CA GLU A 178 -16.00 13.23 1.36
C GLU A 178 -15.92 13.53 -0.14
N PRO A 179 -15.91 12.50 -1.01
CA PRO A 179 -15.99 12.76 -2.45
C PRO A 179 -17.20 13.67 -2.68
N THR A 180 -16.99 14.74 -3.45
CA THR A 180 -18.07 15.51 -4.10
C THR A 180 -19.19 14.54 -4.42
N PRO A 181 -20.44 14.80 -4.00
CA PRO A 181 -21.53 13.87 -4.25
C PRO A 181 -21.52 13.54 -5.73
N MET A 182 -21.12 12.31 -6.05
CA MET A 182 -21.31 11.78 -7.38
C MET A 182 -22.81 11.89 -7.64
N PRO A 183 -23.22 12.31 -8.86
CA PRO A 183 -24.63 12.30 -9.20
C PRO A 183 -25.19 10.91 -8.85
N GLU A 184 -26.28 10.90 -8.08
CA GLU A 184 -26.99 9.67 -7.74
C GLU A 184 -27.18 8.86 -9.03
N PRO A 185 -26.76 7.59 -9.07
CA PRO A 185 -27.08 6.75 -10.21
C PRO A 185 -28.60 6.64 -10.28
N ALA A 186 -29.12 6.95 -11.46
CA ALA A 186 -30.55 6.94 -11.74
C ALA A 186 -31.17 5.60 -11.30
N THR A 187 -32.19 5.70 -10.46
CA THR A 187 -32.97 4.60 -9.92
C THR A 187 -33.66 3.83 -11.03
N THR A 188 -33.17 2.62 -11.33
CA THR A 188 -33.99 1.48 -11.77
C THR A 188 -33.36 0.19 -11.22
N ASN A 189 -34.01 -0.40 -10.21
CA ASN A 189 -33.76 -1.71 -9.60
C ASN A 189 -32.32 -2.02 -9.12
N ALA A 190 -32.04 -1.68 -7.85
CA ALA A 190 -31.10 -2.38 -6.97
C ALA A 190 -29.58 -2.32 -7.29
N GLY A 191 -29.03 -1.16 -7.64
CA GLY A 191 -27.58 -0.91 -7.54
C GLY A 191 -26.67 -1.64 -8.56
N LEU A 192 -27.25 -2.16 -9.64
CA LEU A 192 -26.53 -2.72 -10.79
C LEU A 192 -26.63 -1.77 -12.00
N PRO A 193 -25.63 -1.76 -12.91
CA PRO A 193 -24.40 -2.55 -12.90
C PRO A 193 -23.38 -2.06 -11.86
N LEU A 194 -22.56 -2.99 -11.36
CA LEU A 194 -21.41 -2.68 -10.52
C LEU A 194 -20.22 -2.24 -11.38
N PRO A 195 -19.30 -1.41 -10.83
CA PRO A 195 -18.12 -0.98 -11.55
C PRO A 195 -17.26 -2.17 -12.00
N ASP A 196 -16.68 -2.07 -13.18
CA ASP A 196 -15.72 -3.08 -13.63
C ASP A 196 -14.38 -2.95 -12.89
N CYS A 197 -13.48 -3.90 -13.12
CA CYS A 197 -12.21 -3.90 -12.39
C CYS A 197 -11.27 -2.75 -12.77
N ALA A 198 -11.39 -2.19 -13.98
CA ALA A 198 -10.64 -1.02 -14.38
C ALA A 198 -11.15 0.23 -13.63
N GLU A 199 -12.47 0.38 -13.50
CA GLU A 199 -13.11 1.45 -12.74
C GLU A 199 -12.80 1.37 -11.25
N VAL A 200 -12.83 0.17 -10.65
CA VAL A 200 -12.44 -0.03 -9.23
C VAL A 200 -10.98 0.37 -8.99
N LYS A 201 -10.07 -0.01 -9.90
CA LYS A 201 -8.66 0.39 -9.80
C LYS A 201 -8.45 1.88 -10.02
N ALA A 202 -9.18 2.48 -10.97
CA ALA A 202 -9.11 3.90 -11.27
C ALA A 202 -9.55 4.76 -10.07
N ALA A 203 -10.45 4.25 -9.22
CA ALA A 203 -10.84 4.92 -7.98
C ALA A 203 -9.71 5.01 -6.95
N GLY A 204 -8.63 4.23 -7.10
CA GLY A 204 -7.44 4.30 -6.25
C GLY A 204 -7.69 3.93 -4.78
N LEU A 205 -8.80 3.26 -4.48
CA LEU A 205 -9.20 2.86 -3.13
C LEU A 205 -8.43 1.61 -2.71
N VAL A 206 -7.92 1.59 -1.47
CA VAL A 206 -7.16 0.48 -0.90
C VAL A 206 -7.61 0.22 0.54
N GLY A 207 -7.48 -1.03 1.00
CA GLY A 207 -7.82 -1.43 2.38
C GLY A 207 -9.26 -1.07 2.78
N GLY A 208 -9.44 -0.52 3.99
CA GLY A 208 -10.76 -0.16 4.51
C GLY A 208 -11.59 0.76 3.60
N ALA A 209 -10.97 1.70 2.86
CA ALA A 209 -11.69 2.58 1.95
C ALA A 209 -12.29 1.83 0.75
N LEU A 210 -11.63 0.75 0.30
CA LEU A 210 -12.18 -0.15 -0.71
C LEU A 210 -13.31 -1.01 -0.11
N GLY A 211 -13.16 -1.45 1.14
CA GLY A 211 -14.21 -2.14 1.90
C GLY A 211 -15.47 -1.29 2.09
N ASP A 212 -15.35 -0.02 2.48
CA ASP A 212 -16.48 0.90 2.64
C ASP A 212 -17.18 1.21 1.31
N ALA A 213 -16.39 1.32 0.23
CA ALA A 213 -16.95 1.45 -1.11
C ALA A 213 -17.66 0.17 -1.55
N PHE A 214 -17.15 -1.00 -1.18
CA PHE A 214 -17.81 -2.28 -1.37
C PHE A 214 -19.14 -2.33 -0.63
N TYR A 215 -19.17 -2.06 0.68
CA TYR A 215 -20.40 -2.08 1.48
C TYR A 215 -21.49 -1.13 0.98
N ARG A 216 -21.11 0.03 0.45
CA ARG A 216 -22.08 0.99 -0.09
C ARG A 216 -22.62 0.61 -1.47
N ARG A 217 -21.83 -0.12 -2.26
CA ARG A 217 -22.17 -0.44 -3.66
C ARG A 217 -22.77 -1.81 -3.82
N TYR A 218 -22.30 -2.80 -3.05
CA TYR A 218 -22.78 -4.16 -3.16
C TYR A 218 -24.22 -4.23 -2.65
N PRO A 219 -25.19 -4.65 -3.50
CA PRO A 219 -26.59 -4.64 -3.10
C PRO A 219 -26.82 -5.56 -1.91
N THR A 220 -27.45 -5.04 -0.85
CA THR A 220 -27.76 -5.81 0.37
C THR A 220 -28.67 -7.01 0.07
N SER A 221 -29.52 -6.91 -0.95
CA SER A 221 -30.34 -8.02 -1.44
C SER A 221 -29.51 -9.18 -2.00
N LEU A 222 -28.30 -8.92 -2.50
CA LEU A 222 -27.39 -9.98 -2.97
C LEU A 222 -26.54 -10.57 -1.84
N ALA A 223 -26.37 -9.84 -0.74
CA ALA A 223 -25.69 -10.30 0.47
C ALA A 223 -26.60 -11.06 1.45
N ASP A 224 -27.92 -10.91 1.34
CA ASP A 224 -28.90 -11.58 2.19
C ASP A 224 -29.38 -12.91 1.55
N PRO A 225 -29.18 -14.07 2.19
CA PRO A 225 -29.70 -15.36 1.73
C PRO A 225 -31.22 -15.35 1.48
N LYS A 226 -31.99 -14.52 2.18
CA LYS A 226 -33.43 -14.38 1.99
C LYS A 226 -33.80 -13.46 0.83
N GLY A 227 -32.92 -12.51 0.50
CA GLY A 227 -33.16 -11.51 -0.54
C GLY A 227 -32.70 -11.96 -1.93
N VAL A 228 -31.64 -12.76 -2.00
CA VAL A 228 -30.91 -13.00 -3.24
C VAL A 228 -31.73 -13.72 -4.31
N ASP A 229 -32.59 -14.66 -3.91
CA ASP A 229 -33.44 -15.43 -4.84
C ASP A 229 -34.59 -14.58 -5.45
N HIS A 230 -34.90 -13.44 -4.83
CA HIS A 230 -35.88 -12.47 -5.32
C HIS A 230 -35.29 -11.48 -6.31
N VAL A 231 -33.96 -11.39 -6.42
CA VAL A 231 -33.30 -10.53 -7.40
C VAL A 231 -33.34 -11.21 -8.77
N THR A 232 -33.80 -10.50 -9.80
CA THR A 232 -33.77 -11.03 -11.16
C THR A 232 -32.43 -10.71 -11.80
N LEU A 233 -31.53 -11.69 -11.81
CA LEU A 233 -30.23 -11.61 -12.47
C LEU A 233 -30.22 -12.47 -13.75
N ASP A 234 -29.93 -11.84 -14.88
CA ASP A 234 -29.58 -12.55 -16.11
C ASP A 234 -28.08 -12.89 -16.16
N GLY A 235 -27.64 -13.60 -17.21
CA GLY A 235 -26.24 -14.02 -17.33
C GLY A 235 -25.24 -12.87 -17.37
N ALA A 236 -25.61 -11.71 -17.95
CA ALA A 236 -24.76 -10.54 -18.01
C ALA A 236 -24.65 -9.85 -16.64
N ALA A 237 -25.76 -9.77 -15.90
CA ALA A 237 -25.78 -9.26 -14.54
C ALA A 237 -24.96 -10.17 -13.59
N ILE A 238 -25.07 -11.49 -13.73
CA ILE A 238 -24.24 -12.43 -12.95
C ILE A 238 -22.75 -12.24 -13.26
N ASP A 239 -22.36 -12.14 -14.53
CA ASP A 239 -20.94 -11.94 -14.87
C ASP A 239 -20.42 -10.57 -14.37
N ASN A 240 -21.23 -9.51 -14.43
CA ASN A 240 -20.88 -8.21 -13.88
C ASN A 240 -20.65 -8.28 -12.36
N VAL A 241 -21.60 -8.87 -11.62
CA VAL A 241 -21.51 -8.99 -10.16
C VAL A 241 -20.32 -9.84 -9.74
N VAL A 242 -20.12 -11.00 -10.37
CA VAL A 242 -18.99 -11.88 -10.09
C VAL A 242 -17.66 -11.24 -10.47
N GLY A 243 -17.63 -10.48 -11.58
CA GLY A 243 -16.46 -9.73 -11.98
C GLY A 243 -16.06 -8.64 -10.98
N TYR A 244 -17.04 -7.93 -10.45
CA TYR A 244 -16.83 -6.96 -9.38
C TYR A 244 -16.31 -7.65 -8.10
N LEU A 245 -16.97 -8.72 -7.64
CA LEU A 245 -16.57 -9.46 -6.45
C LEU A 245 -15.16 -10.02 -6.56
N ALA A 246 -14.82 -10.66 -7.68
CA ALA A 246 -13.48 -11.18 -7.92
C ALA A 246 -12.42 -10.07 -7.94
N CYS A 247 -12.75 -8.90 -8.51
CA CYS A 247 -11.83 -7.76 -8.52
C CYS A 247 -11.60 -7.22 -7.10
N VAL A 248 -12.68 -6.95 -6.35
CA VAL A 248 -12.57 -6.44 -4.97
C VAL A 248 -11.81 -7.45 -4.12
N ALA A 249 -12.17 -8.73 -4.15
CA ALA A 249 -11.45 -9.78 -3.43
C ALA A 249 -9.97 -9.83 -3.82
N THR A 250 -9.62 -9.64 -5.09
CA THR A 250 -8.20 -9.59 -5.52
C THR A 250 -7.49 -8.37 -4.92
N LEU A 251 -8.12 -7.20 -4.96
CA LEU A 251 -7.54 -5.95 -4.49
C LEU A 251 -7.47 -5.86 -2.96
N THR A 252 -8.32 -6.60 -2.26
CA THR A 252 -8.29 -6.77 -0.80
C THR A 252 -7.50 -8.01 -0.36
N ASP A 253 -6.77 -8.66 -1.27
CA ASP A 253 -5.94 -9.84 -1.03
C ASP A 253 -6.71 -11.06 -0.44
N GLY A 254 -7.99 -11.17 -0.76
CA GLY A 254 -8.87 -12.27 -0.33
C GLY A 254 -9.55 -12.02 1.01
N ASP A 255 -9.86 -10.75 1.33
CA ASP A 255 -10.58 -10.37 2.55
C ASP A 255 -11.84 -11.24 2.76
N PRO A 256 -11.97 -11.93 3.91
CA PRO A 256 -13.09 -12.82 4.19
C PRO A 256 -14.43 -12.08 4.16
N THR A 257 -14.46 -10.78 4.43
CA THR A 257 -15.67 -9.95 4.37
C THR A 257 -16.30 -9.97 2.98
N VAL A 258 -15.49 -9.96 1.93
CA VAL A 258 -16.00 -10.02 0.54
C VAL A 258 -16.62 -11.38 0.27
N ALA A 259 -16.01 -12.45 0.77
CA ALA A 259 -16.53 -13.81 0.66
C ALA A 259 -17.83 -13.99 1.46
N ASP A 260 -17.89 -13.49 2.70
CA ASP A 260 -19.08 -13.56 3.55
C ASP A 260 -20.28 -12.85 2.92
N ASN A 261 -20.07 -11.65 2.36
CA ASN A 261 -21.12 -10.92 1.66
C ASN A 261 -21.48 -11.56 0.30
N ALA A 262 -20.56 -12.29 -0.33
CA ALA A 262 -20.84 -13.01 -1.57
C ALA A 262 -21.55 -14.36 -1.32
N ALA A 263 -21.47 -14.92 -0.12
CA ALA A 263 -21.93 -16.28 0.21
C ALA A 263 -23.38 -16.52 -0.20
N ALA A 264 -24.28 -15.56 0.04
CA ALA A 264 -25.68 -15.65 -0.34
C ALA A 264 -25.87 -15.86 -1.86
N LEU A 265 -25.15 -15.12 -2.71
CA LEU A 265 -25.20 -15.28 -4.17
C LEU A 265 -24.69 -16.65 -4.62
N PHE A 266 -23.59 -17.13 -4.04
CA PHE A 266 -22.99 -18.40 -4.44
C PHE A 266 -23.75 -19.61 -3.87
N ALA A 267 -24.39 -19.48 -2.72
CA ALA A 267 -25.25 -20.50 -2.11
C ALA A 267 -26.68 -20.51 -2.68
N SER A 268 -27.09 -19.46 -3.40
CA SER A 268 -28.42 -19.35 -3.99
C SER A 268 -28.71 -20.55 -4.93
N PRO A 269 -29.82 -21.29 -4.71
CA PRO A 269 -30.25 -22.35 -5.62
C PRO A 269 -30.55 -21.84 -7.03
N ARG A 270 -30.91 -20.55 -7.15
CA ARG A 270 -31.27 -19.90 -8.41
C ARG A 270 -30.06 -19.38 -9.18
N HIS A 271 -29.09 -18.80 -8.49
CA HIS A 271 -27.97 -18.06 -9.12
C HIS A 271 -26.60 -18.71 -8.94
N GLY A 272 -26.42 -19.56 -7.92
CA GLY A 272 -25.13 -20.07 -7.49
C GLY A 272 -24.36 -20.81 -8.58
N VAL A 273 -25.03 -21.69 -9.35
CA VAL A 273 -24.40 -22.44 -10.46
C VAL A 273 -23.81 -21.50 -11.51
N ALA A 274 -24.57 -20.47 -11.91
CA ALA A 274 -24.11 -19.49 -12.89
C ALA A 274 -23.01 -18.59 -12.30
N ALA A 275 -23.10 -18.23 -11.01
CA ALA A 275 -22.08 -17.45 -10.32
C ALA A 275 -20.73 -18.20 -10.24
N PHE A 276 -20.74 -19.49 -9.87
CA PHE A 276 -19.55 -20.34 -9.87
C PHE A 276 -18.97 -20.56 -11.27
N ALA A 277 -19.82 -20.70 -12.29
CA ALA A 277 -19.36 -20.83 -13.67
C ALA A 277 -18.66 -19.56 -14.17
N ALA A 278 -19.21 -18.38 -13.88
CA ALA A 278 -18.59 -17.09 -14.19
C ALA A 278 -17.24 -16.94 -13.46
N LEU A 279 -17.19 -17.26 -12.17
CA LEU A 279 -15.96 -17.15 -11.38
C LEU A 279 -14.88 -18.13 -11.84
N THR A 280 -15.27 -19.37 -12.17
CA THR A 280 -14.37 -20.39 -12.73
C THR A 280 -13.79 -19.95 -14.07
N THR A 281 -14.58 -19.29 -14.91
CA THR A 281 -14.10 -18.75 -16.19
C THR A 281 -13.04 -17.69 -15.97
N ARG A 282 -13.26 -16.77 -15.02
CA ARG A 282 -12.30 -15.71 -14.66
C ARG A 282 -11.01 -16.27 -14.03
N ALA A 283 -11.13 -17.29 -13.19
CA ALA A 283 -9.99 -17.96 -12.55
C ALA A 283 -9.01 -18.62 -13.53
N LYS A 284 -9.41 -18.84 -14.79
CA LYS A 284 -8.54 -19.41 -15.83
C LYS A 284 -7.64 -18.37 -16.52
N ALA A 285 -7.86 -17.08 -16.29
CA ALA A 285 -7.06 -16.05 -16.92
C ALA A 285 -5.63 -16.03 -16.34
N GLU A 286 -4.62 -15.92 -17.19
CA GLU A 286 -3.20 -15.82 -16.77
C GLU A 286 -2.80 -14.39 -16.39
N THR A 287 -3.71 -13.64 -15.76
CA THR A 287 -3.48 -12.27 -15.28
C THR A 287 -3.45 -12.23 -13.75
N PRO A 288 -2.95 -11.15 -13.12
CA PRO A 288 -3.05 -10.98 -11.66
C PRO A 288 -4.48 -11.13 -11.14
N GLU A 289 -5.46 -10.64 -11.88
CA GLU A 289 -6.89 -10.74 -11.56
C GLU A 289 -7.40 -12.17 -11.71
N GLY A 290 -6.93 -12.92 -12.70
CA GLY A 290 -7.24 -14.34 -12.83
C GLY A 290 -6.70 -15.16 -11.66
N LYS A 291 -5.48 -14.86 -11.19
CA LYS A 291 -4.91 -15.49 -9.98
C LYS A 291 -5.70 -15.14 -8.71
N GLY A 292 -6.09 -13.88 -8.55
CA GLY A 292 -6.95 -13.46 -7.44
C GLY A 292 -8.34 -14.09 -7.49
N ALA A 293 -8.95 -14.17 -8.67
CA ALA A 293 -10.21 -14.88 -8.91
C ALA A 293 -10.09 -16.38 -8.59
N ALA A 294 -8.95 -17.01 -8.88
CA ALA A 294 -8.69 -18.42 -8.52
C ALA A 294 -8.63 -18.62 -7.00
N ARG A 295 -8.01 -17.70 -6.26
CA ARG A 295 -8.02 -17.72 -4.78
C ARG A 295 -9.43 -17.51 -4.23
N PHE A 296 -10.15 -16.52 -4.76
CA PHE A 296 -11.54 -16.25 -4.35
C PHE A 296 -12.46 -17.45 -4.65
N LEU A 297 -12.26 -18.13 -5.78
CA LEU A 297 -12.98 -19.37 -6.11
C LEU A 297 -12.75 -20.47 -5.07
N GLN A 298 -11.51 -20.64 -4.60
CA GLN A 298 -11.19 -21.62 -3.55
C GLN A 298 -11.89 -21.26 -2.23
N GLN A 299 -11.91 -19.97 -1.86
CA GLN A 299 -12.62 -19.48 -0.68
C GLN A 299 -14.12 -19.74 -0.77
N MET A 300 -14.77 -19.37 -1.88
CA MET A 300 -16.21 -19.55 -2.04
C MET A 300 -16.61 -21.03 -2.01
N LYS A 301 -15.82 -21.92 -2.60
CA LYS A 301 -16.05 -23.37 -2.48
C LYS A 301 -15.96 -23.84 -1.04
N ALA A 302 -14.91 -23.47 -0.33
CA ALA A 302 -14.74 -23.86 1.07
C ALA A 302 -15.84 -23.32 2.01
N MET A 303 -16.53 -22.24 1.62
CA MET A 303 -17.58 -21.61 2.41
C MET A 303 -19.00 -22.12 2.11
N VAL A 304 -19.25 -22.55 0.87
CA VAL A 304 -20.59 -22.91 0.38
C VAL A 304 -20.76 -24.43 0.20
N ASP A 305 -19.67 -25.20 0.06
CA ASP A 305 -19.68 -26.67 0.10
C ASP A 305 -19.93 -27.22 1.51
#